data_AF-A0A7V5C3Y4-F1
#
_entry.id   AF-A0A7V5C3Y4-F1
#
_cell.length_a   1.000
_cell.length_b   1.000
_cell.length_c   1.000
_cell.angle_alpha   90.00
_cell.angle_beta   90.00
_cell.angle_gamma   90.00
#
_symmetry.space_group_name_H-M   'P 1'
#
loop_
_entity.id
_entity.type
_entity.pdbx_description
1 polymer ?
#
loop_
_entity_poly.entity_id
_entity_poly.type
_entity_poly.pdbx_seq_one_letter_code
_entity_poly.pdbx_strand_id
1 'polypeptide(L)'
;MSLPKIIWSKIDEAPALATYSLLPIVNAFTQAAGVSVVTSDISLAGRVLATMGLAEDNLAELGKVVHQPDGNIIKLPNISASVGQLKECIAELQGQGYDIPNYPENPENDEEKALQAKYSTCLGSAVNPVLREGNSDRRG
;
A
#
# COMPACT_ATOMS: atom_id res chain seq x y z
N MET A 1 15.15 -4.73 -24.81
CA MET A 1 15.28 -3.69 -23.77
C MET A 1 13.95 -3.63 -23.01
N SER A 2 13.97 -3.64 -21.68
CA SER A 2 12.75 -3.39 -20.90
C SER A 2 12.32 -1.95 -21.12
N LEU A 3 11.01 -1.72 -21.30
CA LEU A 3 10.47 -0.36 -21.37
C LEU A 3 10.69 0.33 -20.01
N PRO A 4 10.95 1.65 -19.97
CA PRO A 4 10.89 2.42 -18.74
C PRO A 4 9.55 2.19 -18.04
N LYS A 5 9.58 2.09 -16.71
CA LYS A 5 8.44 1.69 -15.89
C LYS A 5 8.13 2.75 -14.85
N ILE A 6 6.86 3.15 -14.78
CA ILE A 6 6.30 3.97 -13.72
C ILE A 6 5.45 3.06 -12.85
N ILE A 7 5.63 3.13 -11.53
CA ILE A 7 4.79 2.41 -10.58
C ILE A 7 3.75 3.38 -10.01
N TRP A 8 2.48 3.11 -10.28
CA TRP A 8 1.34 3.86 -9.78
C TRP A 8 0.80 3.19 -8.51
N SER A 9 0.81 3.89 -7.38
CA SER A 9 0.28 3.29 -6.15
C SER A 9 -1.24 3.12 -6.23
N LYS A 10 -1.73 1.89 -6.05
CA LYS A 10 -3.13 1.60 -5.76
C LYS A 10 -3.34 1.75 -4.25
N ILE A 11 -4.33 2.55 -3.87
CA ILE A 11 -4.52 3.07 -2.50
C ILE A 11 -6.01 3.00 -2.12
N ASP A 12 -6.41 3.73 -1.08
CA ASP A 12 -7.74 3.69 -0.46
C ASP A 12 -8.67 4.84 -0.90
N GLU A 13 -9.96 4.72 -0.56
CA GLU A 13 -10.96 5.80 -0.57
C GLU A 13 -11.07 6.61 -1.89
N ALA A 14 -11.22 7.93 -1.80
CA ALA A 14 -11.47 8.80 -2.94
C ALA A 14 -10.34 8.79 -3.99
N PRO A 15 -9.05 8.82 -3.64
CA PRO A 15 -8.01 8.73 -4.66
C PRO A 15 -7.96 7.35 -5.36
N ALA A 16 -8.47 6.28 -4.73
CA ALA A 16 -8.61 4.98 -5.39
C ALA A 16 -9.65 5.05 -6.51
N LEU A 17 -10.80 5.66 -6.21
CA LEU A 17 -11.86 5.91 -7.19
C LEU A 17 -11.37 6.80 -8.35
N ALA A 18 -10.60 7.85 -8.04
CA ALA A 18 -10.00 8.70 -9.06
C ALA A 18 -9.02 7.92 -9.97
N THR A 19 -8.25 6.98 -9.39
CA THR A 19 -7.32 6.12 -10.13
C THR A 19 -8.05 5.27 -11.17
N TYR A 20 -9.22 4.73 -10.88
CA TYR A 20 -10.00 3.95 -11.85
C TYR A 20 -10.36 4.74 -13.12
N SER A 21 -10.57 6.06 -12.99
CA SER A 21 -10.84 6.93 -14.14
C SER A 21 -9.56 7.42 -14.83
N LEU A 22 -8.55 7.84 -14.06
CA LEU A 22 -7.39 8.54 -14.60
C LEU A 22 -6.32 7.60 -15.15
N LEU A 23 -6.10 6.45 -14.50
CA LEU A 23 -5.02 5.53 -14.88
C LEU A 23 -5.14 4.97 -16.32
N PRO A 24 -6.33 4.61 -16.84
CA PRO A 24 -6.46 4.20 -18.24
C PRO A 24 -6.03 5.31 -19.23
N ILE A 25 -6.34 6.57 -18.90
CA ILE A 25 -5.93 7.72 -19.71
C ILE A 25 -4.41 7.88 -19.66
N VAL A 26 -3.81 7.85 -18.46
CA VAL A 26 -2.35 7.92 -18.30
C VAL A 26 -1.65 6.82 -19.10
N ASN A 27 -2.15 5.58 -19.05
CA ASN A 27 -1.63 4.46 -19.82
C ASN A 27 -1.67 4.72 -21.34
N ALA A 28 -2.80 5.21 -21.87
CA ALA A 28 -2.94 5.49 -23.29
C ALA A 28 -1.92 6.52 -23.80
N PHE A 29 -1.66 7.57 -23.01
CA PHE A 29 -0.69 8.61 -23.37
C PHE A 29 0.77 8.14 -23.22
N THR A 30 1.08 7.42 -22.14
CA THR A 30 2.45 6.96 -21.84
C THR A 30 2.93 5.86 -22.79
N GLN A 31 2.00 5.05 -23.32
CA GLN A 31 2.32 4.02 -24.30
C GLN A 31 2.90 4.61 -25.60
N ALA A 32 2.45 5.79 -26.03
CA ALA A 32 3.01 6.50 -27.19
C ALA A 32 4.50 6.89 -26.99
N ALA A 33 4.93 7.05 -25.74
CA ALA A 33 6.32 7.32 -25.37
C ALA A 33 7.12 6.05 -25.03
N GLY A 34 6.54 4.86 -25.18
CA GLY A 34 7.19 3.60 -24.81
C GLY A 34 7.40 3.45 -23.30
N VAL A 35 6.55 4.06 -22.47
CA VAL A 35 6.61 3.94 -21.01
C VAL A 35 5.48 3.01 -20.54
N SER A 36 5.83 2.05 -19.68
CA SER A 36 4.86 1.16 -19.03
C SER A 36 4.44 1.74 -17.69
N VAL A 37 3.14 1.71 -17.37
CA VAL A 37 2.63 2.07 -16.04
C VAL A 37 2.03 0.82 -15.40
N VAL A 38 2.57 0.41 -14.27
CA VAL A 38 2.10 -0.75 -13.51
C VAL A 38 1.58 -0.31 -12.15
N THR A 39 0.60 -1.02 -11.60
CA THR A 39 0.07 -0.72 -10.27
C THR A 39 0.80 -1.51 -9.20
N SER A 40 0.98 -0.91 -8.03
CA SER A 40 1.43 -1.61 -6.81
C SER A 40 0.48 -1.26 -5.67
N ASP A 41 -0.13 -2.29 -5.06
CA ASP A 41 -1.18 -2.12 -4.04
C ASP A 41 -0.59 -1.91 -2.66
N ILE A 42 -0.77 -0.70 -2.13
CA ILE A 42 -0.36 -0.29 -0.79
C ILE A 42 -1.54 0.20 0.05
N SER A 43 -2.77 -0.16 -0.36
CA SER A 43 -3.98 0.06 0.43
C SER A 43 -3.87 -0.58 1.82
N LEU A 44 -4.70 -0.13 2.77
CA LEU A 44 -4.77 -0.76 4.09
C LEU A 44 -5.12 -2.25 3.98
N ALA A 45 -6.09 -2.60 3.14
CA ALA A 45 -6.47 -3.99 2.89
C ALA A 45 -5.30 -4.81 2.34
N GLY A 46 -4.60 -4.30 1.33
CA GLY A 46 -3.42 -4.96 0.75
C GLY A 46 -2.33 -5.22 1.78
N ARG A 47 -2.02 -4.23 2.63
CA ARG A 47 -1.01 -4.36 3.70
C ARG A 47 -1.43 -5.33 4.79
N VAL A 48 -2.70 -5.35 5.17
CA VAL A 48 -3.26 -6.33 6.12
C VAL A 48 -3.12 -7.75 5.59
N LEU A 49 -3.52 -7.98 4.33
CA LEU A 49 -3.40 -9.30 3.70
C LEU A 49 -1.94 -9.73 3.55
N ALA A 50 -1.04 -8.83 3.16
CA ALA A 50 0.39 -9.11 3.09
C ALA A 50 0.97 -9.51 4.45
N THR A 51 0.60 -8.78 5.51
CA THR A 51 1.02 -9.09 6.90
C THR A 51 0.55 -10.48 7.37
N MET A 52 -0.59 -10.94 6.85
CA MET A 52 -1.12 -12.28 7.12
C MET A 52 -0.60 -13.36 6.16
N GLY A 53 0.29 -13.01 5.22
CA GLY A 53 0.84 -13.94 4.22
C GLY A 53 -0.17 -14.36 3.15
N LEU A 54 -1.26 -13.60 2.99
CA LEU A 54 -2.33 -13.87 2.02
C LEU A 54 -2.20 -13.04 0.73
N ALA A 55 -1.24 -12.12 0.68
CA ALA A 55 -0.91 -11.31 -0.50
C ALA A 55 0.59 -10.99 -0.53
N GLU A 56 1.06 -10.48 -1.67
CA GLU A 56 2.43 -9.98 -1.81
C GLU A 56 2.66 -8.70 -0.99
N ASP A 57 3.82 -8.58 -0.33
CA ASP A 57 4.22 -7.36 0.37
C ASP A 57 4.78 -6.33 -0.61
N ASN A 58 3.86 -5.66 -1.29
CA ASN A 58 4.15 -4.58 -2.23
C ASN A 58 4.86 -3.39 -1.58
N LEU A 59 4.57 -3.07 -0.31
CA LEU A 59 5.22 -1.94 0.36
C LEU A 59 6.72 -2.24 0.57
N ALA A 60 7.06 -3.46 1.00
CA ALA A 60 8.45 -3.89 1.11
C ALA A 60 9.16 -3.89 -0.25
N GLU A 61 8.48 -4.30 -1.33
CA GLU A 61 9.05 -4.25 -2.67
C GLU A 61 9.30 -2.81 -3.15
N LEU A 62 8.35 -1.90 -2.94
CA LEU A 62 8.56 -0.49 -3.25
C LEU A 62 9.68 0.14 -2.42
N GLY A 63 9.88 -0.31 -1.17
CA GLY A 63 11.02 0.07 -0.34
C GLY A 63 12.38 -0.32 -0.96
N LYS A 64 12.43 -1.36 -1.79
CA LYS A 64 13.65 -1.66 -2.58
C LYS A 64 13.75 -0.76 -3.80
N VAL A 65 12.63 -0.47 -4.47
CA VAL A 65 12.58 0.36 -5.69
C VAL A 65 13.08 1.78 -5.43
N VAL A 66 12.81 2.37 -4.27
CA VAL A 66 13.27 3.74 -3.95
C VAL A 66 14.79 3.87 -3.88
N HIS A 67 15.52 2.77 -3.74
CA HIS A 67 16.99 2.75 -3.78
C HIS A 67 17.54 2.47 -5.17
N GLN A 68 16.70 2.20 -6.16
CA GLN A 68 17.11 1.94 -7.53
C GLN A 68 17.25 3.25 -8.30
N PRO A 69 18.31 3.43 -9.12
CA PRO A 69 18.53 4.66 -9.88
C PRO A 69 17.43 4.92 -10.93
N ASP A 70 16.76 3.87 -11.39
CA ASP A 70 15.62 3.91 -12.31
C ASP A 70 14.26 3.76 -11.60
N GLY A 71 14.25 3.79 -10.26
CA GLY A 71 13.03 3.76 -9.46
C GLY A 71 12.13 4.96 -9.74
N ASN A 72 10.93 4.70 -10.25
CA ASN A 72 9.95 5.75 -10.57
C ASN A 72 8.58 5.38 -10.00
N ILE A 73 8.17 6.09 -8.94
CA ILE A 73 6.94 5.82 -8.20
C ILE A 73 6.08 7.08 -8.18
N ILE A 74 4.85 6.97 -8.70
CA ILE A 74 3.78 7.95 -8.48
C ILE A 74 3.00 7.50 -7.26
N LYS A 75 3.24 8.19 -6.14
CA LYS A 75 2.60 7.92 -4.85
C LYS A 75 1.40 8.84 -4.61
N LEU A 76 0.21 8.25 -4.61
CA LEU A 76 -1.06 8.92 -4.29
C LEU A 76 -1.32 8.92 -2.78
N PRO A 77 -2.16 9.83 -2.23
CA PRO A 77 -2.55 9.79 -0.82
C PRO A 77 -3.13 8.43 -0.41
N ASN A 78 -2.77 7.93 0.78
CA ASN A 78 -3.26 6.66 1.33
C ASN A 78 -3.62 6.84 2.82
N ILE A 79 -4.38 5.90 3.37
CA ILE A 79 -4.75 5.94 4.78
C ILE A 79 -3.52 5.72 5.68
N SER A 80 -3.35 6.61 6.66
CA SER A 80 -2.56 6.32 7.87
C SER A 80 -3.51 5.81 8.94
N ALA A 81 -3.59 4.49 9.12
CA ALA A 81 -4.73 3.87 9.78
C ALA A 81 -4.73 4.10 11.30
N SER A 82 -5.87 4.52 11.83
CA SER A 82 -6.18 4.36 13.25
C SER A 82 -6.53 2.90 13.58
N VAL A 83 -6.56 2.55 14.87
CA VAL A 83 -7.01 1.22 15.32
C VAL A 83 -8.45 0.93 14.87
N GLY A 84 -9.33 1.94 14.91
CA GLY A 84 -10.72 1.81 14.45
C GLY A 84 -10.80 1.44 12.97
N GLN A 85 -10.09 2.17 12.11
CA GLN A 85 -10.03 1.89 10.67
C GLN A 85 -9.41 0.52 10.36
N LEU A 86 -8.40 0.10 11.12
CA LEU A 86 -7.83 -1.24 10.99
C LEU A 86 -8.87 -2.32 11.30
N LYS A 87 -9.62 -2.17 12.40
CA LYS A 87 -10.69 -3.12 12.77
C LYS A 87 -11.80 -3.17 11.72
N GLU A 88 -12.22 -2.03 11.20
CA GLU A 88 -13.21 -1.95 10.10
C GLU A 88 -12.71 -2.68 8.86
N CYS A 89 -11.45 -2.45 8.47
CA CYS A 89 -10.83 -3.15 7.34
C CYS A 89 -10.75 -4.68 7.56
N ILE A 90 -10.36 -5.12 8.75
CA ILE A 90 -10.34 -6.55 9.10
C ILE A 90 -11.74 -7.15 8.99
N ALA A 91 -12.76 -6.47 9.54
CA ALA A 91 -14.15 -6.93 9.47
C ALA A 91 -14.67 -6.99 8.02
N GLU A 92 -14.32 -6.02 7.18
CA GLU A 92 -14.66 -6.02 5.76
C GLU A 92 -14.01 -7.21 5.03
N LEU A 93 -12.72 -7.45 5.26
CA LEU A 93 -11.99 -8.58 4.68
C LEU A 93 -12.56 -9.92 5.14
N GLN A 94 -12.89 -10.07 6.42
CA GLN A 94 -13.58 -11.26 6.94
C GLN A 94 -14.94 -11.45 6.24
N GLY A 95 -15.70 -10.36 6.03
CA GLY A 95 -16.95 -10.39 5.26
C GLY A 95 -16.77 -10.79 3.79
N GLN A 96 -15.59 -10.56 3.21
CA GLN A 96 -15.20 -11.01 1.88
C GLN A 96 -14.69 -12.47 1.85
N GLY A 97 -14.60 -13.14 3.01
CA GLY A 97 -14.21 -14.55 3.11
C GLY A 97 -12.75 -14.80 3.48
N TYR A 98 -11.99 -13.77 3.86
CA TYR A 98 -10.62 -13.96 4.36
C TYR A 98 -10.61 -14.45 5.81
N ASP A 99 -9.97 -15.59 6.06
CA ASP A 99 -9.76 -16.15 7.40
C ASP A 99 -8.57 -15.47 8.09
N ILE A 100 -8.80 -14.24 8.57
CA ILE A 100 -7.83 -13.45 9.31
C ILE A 100 -8.35 -13.15 10.73
N PRO A 101 -7.50 -13.22 11.76
CA PRO A 101 -7.93 -13.01 13.15
C PRO A 101 -8.27 -11.54 13.42
N ASN A 102 -9.07 -11.29 14.45
CA ASN A 102 -9.35 -9.93 14.91
C ASN A 102 -8.10 -9.28 15.52
N TYR A 103 -8.03 -7.95 15.47
CA TYR A 103 -6.99 -7.20 16.17
C TYR A 103 -7.16 -7.33 17.70
N PRO A 104 -6.17 -7.89 18.43
CA PRO A 104 -6.25 -8.00 19.88
C PRO A 104 -5.86 -6.67 20.53
N GLU A 105 -6.83 -5.91 21.04
CA GLU A 105 -6.56 -4.63 21.71
C GLU A 105 -5.84 -4.81 23.05
N ASN A 106 -6.23 -5.82 23.81
CA ASN A 106 -5.67 -6.14 25.11
C ASN A 106 -5.12 -7.58 25.06
N PRO A 107 -3.93 -7.81 24.49
CA PRO A 107 -3.38 -9.14 24.33
C PRO A 107 -3.01 -9.75 25.69
N GLU A 108 -3.53 -10.93 26.00
CA GLU A 108 -3.35 -11.60 27.28
C GLU A 108 -2.24 -12.67 27.25
N ASN A 109 -1.89 -13.14 26.06
CA ASN A 109 -0.89 -14.18 25.84
C ASN A 109 0.12 -13.80 24.75
N ASP A 110 1.17 -14.60 24.60
CA ASP A 110 2.26 -14.28 23.68
C ASP A 110 1.87 -14.42 22.20
N GLU A 111 0.90 -15.27 21.89
CA GLU A 111 0.34 -15.38 20.53
C GLU A 111 -0.41 -14.10 20.14
N GLU A 112 -1.25 -13.58 21.04
CA GLU A 112 -1.97 -12.33 20.84
C GLU A 112 -1.04 -11.12 20.78
N LYS A 113 0.02 -11.07 21.60
CA LYS A 113 1.05 -10.02 21.49
C LYS A 113 1.76 -10.08 20.15
N ALA A 114 2.12 -11.27 19.67
CA ALA A 114 2.74 -11.44 18.37
C ALA A 114 1.78 -11.01 17.24
N LEU A 115 0.50 -11.33 17.35
CA LEU A 115 -0.51 -10.90 16.39
C LEU A 115 -0.73 -9.38 16.41
N GLN A 116 -0.79 -8.77 17.61
CA GLN A 116 -0.88 -7.32 17.76
C GLN A 116 0.31 -6.63 17.11
N ALA A 117 1.52 -7.14 17.34
CA ALA A 117 2.75 -6.60 16.76
C ALA A 117 2.75 -6.69 15.24
N LYS A 118 2.26 -7.80 14.66
CA LYS A 118 2.05 -7.93 13.22
C LYS A 118 1.12 -6.85 12.69
N TYR A 119 -0.07 -6.71 13.25
CA TYR A 119 -1.02 -5.69 12.80
C TYR A 119 -0.54 -4.24 13.03
N SER A 120 0.31 -4.02 14.03
CA SER A 120 0.85 -2.70 14.33
C SER A 120 1.71 -2.13 13.20
N THR A 121 2.30 -2.98 12.35
CA THR A 121 3.01 -2.53 11.13
C THR A 121 2.09 -1.88 10.11
N CYS A 122 0.78 -2.12 10.20
CA CYS A 122 -0.23 -1.51 9.32
C CYS A 122 -0.78 -0.19 9.85
N LEU A 123 -0.53 0.15 11.13
CA LEU A 123 -1.07 1.32 11.80
C LEU A 123 -0.25 2.59 11.51
N GLY A 124 -0.92 3.74 11.64
CA GLY A 124 -0.31 5.05 11.50
C GLY A 124 0.34 5.26 10.13
N SER A 125 1.39 6.08 10.08
CA SER A 125 2.10 6.40 8.84
C SER A 125 3.07 5.27 8.46
N ALA A 126 2.56 4.09 8.12
CA ALA A 126 3.37 2.93 7.73
C ALA A 126 4.08 3.10 6.38
N VAL A 127 3.47 3.82 5.44
CA VAL A 127 3.97 3.89 4.04
C VAL A 127 5.06 4.93 3.86
N ASN A 128 4.90 6.16 4.39
CA ASN A 128 5.85 7.24 4.11
C ASN A 128 7.29 6.96 4.58
N PRO A 129 7.52 6.35 5.77
CA PRO A 129 8.88 6.01 6.21
C PRO A 129 9.59 5.01 5.31
N VAL A 130 8.86 4.22 4.52
CA VAL A 130 9.44 3.26 3.58
C VAL A 130 9.76 3.91 2.23
N LEU A 131 8.95 4.90 1.81
CA LEU A 131 9.06 5.46 0.46
C LEU A 131 9.85 6.78 0.38
N ARG A 132 10.11 7.45 1.52
CA ARG A 132 10.77 8.77 1.56
C ARG A 132 12.25 8.67 1.86
N GLU A 133 13.00 8.09 0.92
CA GLU A 133 14.47 7.95 0.99
C GLU A 133 15.21 9.17 0.39
N GLY A 134 14.59 10.36 0.45
CA GLY A 134 15.11 11.60 -0.10
C GLY A 134 14.44 12.85 0.49
N ASN A 135 14.97 14.02 0.14
CA ASN A 135 14.43 15.30 0.62
C ASN A 135 13.17 15.73 -0.14
N SER A 136 12.30 16.49 0.51
CA SER A 136 11.07 17.02 -0.09
C SER A 136 11.33 18.31 -0.85
N ASP A 137 11.02 18.35 -2.16
CA ASP A 137 10.80 19.58 -2.94
C ASP A 137 9.29 19.82 -3.07
N ARG A 138 8.74 20.78 -2.33
CA ARG A 138 7.33 21.18 -2.40
C ARG A 138 7.23 22.66 -2.75
N ARG A 139 6.55 22.96 -3.86
CA ARG A 139 6.31 24.32 -4.35
C ARG A 139 4.83 24.68 -4.20
N GLY A 140 4.56 25.89 -3.71
CA GLY A 140 3.22 26.43 -3.47
C GLY A 140 2.74 27.36 -4.57
#